data_AF-A0A952TGY0-F1
#
_entry.id   AF-A0A952TGY0-F1
#
_cell.length_a   1.000
_cell.length_b   1.000
_cell.length_c   1.000
_cell.angle_alpha   90.00
_cell.angle_beta   90.00
_cell.angle_gamma   90.00
#
_symmetry.space_group_name_H-M   'P 1'
#
loop_
_entity.id
_entity.type
_entity.pdbx_description
1 polymer ?
#
loop_
_entity_poly.entity_id
_entity_poly.type
_entity_poly.pdbx_seq_one_letter_code
_entity_poly.pdbx_strand_id
1 'polypeptide(L)'
;MCKLVLDTNCIIDLEENRPDAGSLRQLISAWKDSRLSLAVVAVSASENQPNGIASRSFDVFEEKVNNVGLAGAHELMPLAIWDVFYWDHALWASSEMEALESALRGILFPRIVTVPPTNIEENSKWRNQMCD
;
A
#
# COMPACT_ATOMS: atom_id res chain seq x y z
N MET A 1 2.23 8.17 21.64
CA MET A 1 2.01 6.79 21.17
C MET A 1 2.69 6.64 19.82
N CYS A 2 3.49 5.61 19.61
CA CYS A 2 4.19 5.39 18.35
C CYS A 2 3.19 4.94 17.27
N LYS A 3 3.30 5.48 16.05
CA LYS A 3 2.49 5.10 14.90
C LYS A 3 3.43 4.60 13.81
N LEU A 4 3.17 3.41 13.31
CA LEU A 4 3.94 2.80 12.24
C LEU A 4 2.98 2.40 11.11
N VAL A 5 3.50 2.47 9.89
CA VAL A 5 2.80 2.02 8.69
C VAL A 5 3.64 0.91 8.09
N LEU A 6 3.01 -0.22 7.79
CA LEU A 6 3.64 -1.35 7.12
C LEU A 6 3.41 -1.21 5.62
N ASP A 7 4.49 -1.36 4.86
CA ASP A 7 4.43 -1.45 3.40
C ASP A 7 3.99 -2.86 2.95
N THR A 8 3.84 -3.06 1.65
CA THR A 8 3.48 -4.36 1.07
C THR A 8 4.54 -5.41 1.33
N ASN A 9 5.83 -5.05 1.33
CA ASN A 9 6.93 -5.97 1.59
C ASN A 9 6.86 -6.56 3.01
N CYS A 10 6.41 -5.80 4.00
CA CYS A 10 6.16 -6.32 5.34
C CYS A 10 5.09 -7.43 5.34
N ILE A 11 4.05 -7.28 4.52
CA ILE A 11 2.99 -8.30 4.37
C ILE A 11 3.58 -9.54 3.70
N ILE A 12 4.32 -9.36 2.60
CA ILE A 12 4.99 -10.46 1.88
C ILE A 12 5.96 -11.21 2.80
N ASP A 13 6.74 -10.49 3.60
CA ASP A 13 7.69 -11.08 4.53
C ASP A 13 7.01 -11.95 5.59
N LEU A 14 5.83 -11.54 6.06
CA LEU A 14 4.99 -12.33 6.95
C LEU A 14 4.39 -13.57 6.27
N GLU A 15 3.88 -13.43 5.03
CA GLU A 15 3.29 -14.52 4.23
C GLU A 15 4.34 -15.60 3.91
N GLU A 16 5.51 -15.20 3.44
CA GLU A 16 6.59 -16.09 3.00
C GLU A 16 7.52 -16.52 4.15
N ASN A 17 7.31 -15.98 5.36
CA ASN A 17 8.17 -16.20 6.52
C ASN A 17 9.65 -15.87 6.24
N ARG A 18 9.90 -14.73 5.61
CA ARG A 18 11.23 -14.17 5.33
C ARG A 18 11.94 -13.71 6.62
N PRO A 19 13.24 -13.39 6.57
CA PRO A 19 14.03 -13.08 7.77
C PRO A 19 13.41 -12.03 8.71
N ASP A 20 12.74 -11.00 8.16
CA ASP A 20 12.17 -9.91 8.96
C ASP A 20 10.81 -10.24 9.61
N ALA A 21 10.18 -11.38 9.25
CA ALA A 21 8.91 -11.83 9.81
C ALA A 21 8.93 -11.93 11.35
N GLY A 22 10.08 -12.29 11.93
CA GLY A 22 10.26 -12.35 13.38
C GLY A 22 10.07 -10.99 14.06
N SER A 23 10.67 -9.94 13.50
CA SER A 23 10.54 -8.56 14.01
C SER A 23 9.13 -8.02 13.77
N LEU A 24 8.55 -8.30 12.61
CA LEU A 24 7.18 -7.88 12.28
C LEU A 24 6.14 -8.49 13.23
N ARG A 25 6.28 -9.78 13.58
CA ARG A 25 5.41 -10.42 14.59
C ARG A 25 5.52 -9.78 15.97
N GLN A 26 6.69 -9.25 16.35
CA GLN A 26 6.83 -8.50 17.60
C GLN A 26 6.08 -7.16 17.55
N LEU A 27 6.11 -6.46 16.41
CA LEU A 27 5.33 -5.25 16.20
C LEU A 27 3.83 -5.53 16.28
N ILE A 28 3.37 -6.62 15.65
CA ILE A 28 1.97 -7.07 15.71
C ILE A 28 1.55 -7.38 17.14
N SER A 29 2.40 -8.08 17.92
CA SER A 29 2.12 -8.33 19.33
C SER A 29 2.01 -7.02 20.12
N ALA A 30 2.94 -6.09 19.92
CA ALA A 30 2.92 -4.80 20.61
C ALA A 30 1.68 -3.95 20.24
N TRP A 31 1.25 -4.02 18.99
CA TRP A 31 0.01 -3.39 18.54
C TRP A 31 -1.23 -4.00 19.21
N LYS A 32 -1.33 -5.34 19.25
CA LYS A 32 -2.42 -6.06 19.94
C LYS A 32 -2.46 -5.73 21.44
N ASP A 33 -1.30 -5.51 22.06
CA ASP A 33 -1.18 -5.04 23.44
C ASP A 33 -1.46 -3.53 23.60
N SER A 34 -1.90 -2.83 22.55
CA SER A 34 -2.13 -1.37 22.53
C SER A 34 -0.89 -0.53 22.89
N ARG A 35 0.32 -1.05 22.68
CA ARG A 35 1.58 -0.32 22.94
C ARG A 35 1.99 0.60 21.78
N LEU A 36 1.44 0.36 20.59
CA LEU A 36 1.62 1.19 19.40
C LEU A 36 0.39 1.09 18.49
N SER A 37 0.32 1.94 17.47
CA SER A 37 -0.67 1.84 16.40
C SER A 37 -0.01 1.34 15.12
N LEU A 38 -0.65 0.38 14.44
CA LEU A 38 -0.26 -0.07 13.10
C LEU A 38 -1.30 0.35 12.09
N ALA A 39 -0.80 0.71 10.91
CA ALA A 39 -1.59 0.82 9.70
C ALA A 39 -0.94 0.04 8.56
N VAL A 40 -1.73 -0.31 7.55
CA VAL A 40 -1.29 -0.83 6.26
C VAL A 40 -1.67 0.16 5.16
N VAL A 41 -0.85 0.28 4.12
CA VAL A 41 -1.16 1.20 3.01
C VAL A 41 -2.22 0.55 2.12
N ALA A 42 -3.38 1.19 1.92
CA ALA A 42 -4.45 0.60 1.12
C ALA A 42 -4.09 0.49 -0.38
N VAL A 43 -3.21 1.39 -0.87
CA VAL A 43 -2.74 1.36 -2.27
C VAL A 43 -1.97 0.08 -2.62
N SER A 44 -1.42 -0.61 -1.62
CA SER A 44 -0.75 -1.92 -1.74
C SER A 44 -1.63 -2.99 -2.39
N ALA A 45 -2.96 -2.88 -2.27
CA ALA A 45 -3.89 -3.77 -2.95
C ALA A 45 -3.75 -3.72 -4.49
N SER A 46 -3.29 -2.58 -5.03
CA SER A 46 -3.13 -2.33 -6.47
C SER A 46 -1.80 -2.85 -7.01
N GLU A 47 -0.84 -3.22 -6.16
CA GLU A 47 0.42 -3.78 -6.63
C GLU A 47 0.21 -5.09 -7.38
N ASN A 48 1.04 -5.28 -8.42
CA ASN A 48 0.94 -6.50 -9.21
C ASN A 48 1.36 -7.70 -8.37
N GLN A 49 0.57 -8.78 -8.48
CA GLN A 49 0.98 -10.07 -7.96
C GLN A 49 2.22 -10.58 -8.72
N PRO A 50 2.95 -11.60 -8.22
CA PRO A 50 4.11 -12.16 -8.90
C PRO A 50 3.86 -12.65 -10.34
N ASN A 51 2.59 -12.89 -10.72
CA ASN A 51 2.18 -13.23 -12.08
C ASN A 51 1.99 -12.01 -13.02
N GLY A 52 2.27 -10.79 -12.55
CA GLY A 52 2.14 -9.54 -13.29
C GLY A 52 0.72 -8.99 -13.37
N ILE A 53 -0.26 -9.60 -12.70
CA ILE A 53 -1.66 -9.18 -12.73
C ILE A 53 -2.02 -8.54 -11.38
N ALA A 54 -2.40 -7.27 -11.39
CA ALA A 54 -2.98 -6.61 -10.22
C ALA A 54 -4.32 -7.26 -9.84
N SER A 55 -4.53 -7.47 -8.54
CA SER A 55 -5.84 -7.92 -8.06
C SER A 55 -6.85 -6.82 -8.34
N ARG A 56 -7.96 -7.13 -9.02
CA ARG A 56 -9.05 -6.16 -9.21
C ARG A 56 -10.01 -6.09 -8.03
N SER A 57 -9.82 -6.93 -7.02
CA SER A 57 -10.61 -6.93 -5.80
C SER A 57 -9.73 -6.57 -4.60
N PHE A 58 -10.20 -5.60 -3.82
CA PHE A 58 -9.62 -5.22 -2.54
C PHE A 58 -9.77 -6.35 -1.51
N ASP A 59 -10.81 -7.18 -1.61
CA ASP A 59 -11.05 -8.31 -0.70
C ASP A 59 -9.87 -9.28 -0.65
N VAL A 60 -9.16 -9.45 -1.78
CA VAL A 60 -7.95 -10.29 -1.85
C VAL A 60 -6.83 -9.71 -0.98
N PHE A 61 -6.69 -8.38 -0.96
CA PHE A 61 -5.72 -7.72 -0.10
C PHE A 61 -6.15 -7.80 1.37
N GLU A 62 -7.43 -7.60 1.68
CA GLU A 62 -7.98 -7.76 3.03
C GLU A 62 -7.73 -9.18 3.56
N GLU A 63 -7.96 -10.21 2.74
CA GLU A 63 -7.68 -11.61 3.11
C GLU A 63 -6.20 -11.82 3.45
N LYS A 64 -5.28 -11.26 2.66
CA LYS A 64 -3.84 -11.32 2.96
C LYS A 64 -3.49 -10.67 4.29
N VAL A 65 -3.97 -9.45 4.52
CA VAL A 65 -3.76 -8.71 5.78
C VAL A 65 -4.30 -9.51 6.98
N ASN A 66 -5.48 -10.12 6.82
CA ASN A 66 -6.08 -10.97 7.84
C ASN A 66 -5.23 -12.22 8.12
N ASN A 67 -4.76 -12.90 7.07
CA ASN A 67 -3.97 -14.12 7.17
C ASN A 67 -2.62 -13.92 7.88
N VAL A 68 -2.01 -12.74 7.76
CA VAL A 68 -0.77 -12.41 8.48
C VAL A 68 -1.00 -11.87 9.89
N GLY A 69 -2.25 -11.86 10.37
CA GLY A 69 -2.61 -11.50 11.73
C GLY A 69 -2.76 -9.99 11.99
N LEU A 70 -2.93 -9.21 10.92
CA LEU A 70 -3.16 -7.75 10.93
C LEU A 70 -4.65 -7.39 10.81
N ALA A 71 -5.56 -8.35 10.97
CA ALA A 71 -7.00 -8.10 10.95
C ALA A 71 -7.39 -6.97 11.92
N GLY A 72 -8.01 -5.91 11.40
CA GLY A 72 -8.39 -4.71 12.15
C GLY A 72 -7.29 -3.66 12.33
N ALA A 73 -6.12 -3.82 11.68
CA ALA A 73 -5.16 -2.73 11.55
C ALA A 73 -5.78 -1.57 10.77
N HIS A 74 -5.32 -0.35 11.04
CA HIS A 74 -5.84 0.82 10.32
C HIS A 74 -5.43 0.77 8.85
N GLU A 75 -6.29 1.28 7.97
CA GLU A 75 -5.92 1.52 6.58
C GLU A 75 -5.43 2.96 6.43
N LEU A 76 -4.21 3.11 5.92
CA LEU A 76 -3.74 4.40 5.44
C LEU A 76 -4.28 4.59 4.01
N MET A 77 -5.33 5.40 3.90
CA MET A 77 -5.96 5.72 2.63
C MET A 77 -5.05 6.63 1.77
N PRO A 78 -4.71 6.23 0.54
CA PRO A 78 -4.03 7.10 -0.41
C PRO A 78 -4.97 8.20 -0.93
N LEU A 79 -4.43 9.22 -1.59
CA LEU A 79 -5.25 10.02 -2.49
C LEU A 79 -5.77 9.15 -3.64
N ALA A 80 -6.97 9.43 -4.12
CA ALA A 80 -7.56 8.72 -5.24
C ALA A 80 -6.72 8.95 -6.51
N ILE A 81 -5.96 7.93 -6.92
CA ILE A 81 -5.17 7.90 -8.15
C ILE A 81 -5.94 7.06 -9.15
N TRP A 82 -6.37 7.67 -10.26
CA TRP A 82 -7.12 6.99 -11.30
C TRP A 82 -6.40 5.73 -11.80
N ASP A 83 -7.18 4.71 -12.14
CA ASP A 83 -6.72 3.35 -12.47
C ASP A 83 -6.00 2.59 -11.36
N VAL A 84 -5.67 3.18 -10.20
CA VAL A 84 -4.93 2.54 -9.09
C VAL A 84 -5.80 2.32 -7.85
N PHE A 85 -6.68 3.27 -7.53
CA PHE A 85 -7.46 3.24 -6.28
C PHE A 85 -8.61 2.22 -6.27
N TYR A 86 -9.09 1.90 -5.07
CA TYR A 86 -10.33 1.17 -4.84
C TYR A 86 -11.36 2.10 -4.19
N TRP A 87 -12.62 2.01 -4.62
CA TRP A 87 -13.71 2.77 -4.01
C TRP A 87 -13.78 2.52 -2.51
N ASP A 88 -14.10 3.56 -1.74
CA ASP A 88 -14.13 3.57 -0.27
C ASP A 88 -12.78 3.34 0.45
N HIS A 89 -11.70 3.06 -0.29
CA HIS A 89 -10.34 2.88 0.25
C HIS A 89 -9.36 3.95 -0.26
N ALA A 90 -9.87 5.16 -0.53
CA ALA A 90 -9.08 6.30 -0.97
C ALA A 90 -9.71 7.64 -0.56
N LEU A 91 -8.90 8.69 -0.53
CA LEU A 91 -9.30 10.05 -0.22
C LEU A 91 -9.52 10.85 -1.51
N TRP A 92 -10.66 11.54 -1.59
CA TRP A 92 -10.89 12.57 -2.60
C TRP A 92 -10.02 13.78 -2.27
N ALA A 93 -9.14 14.13 -3.19
CA ALA A 93 -8.16 15.17 -2.95
C ALA A 93 -8.81 16.58 -2.96
N SER A 94 -8.38 17.44 -2.04
CA SER A 94 -8.55 18.89 -2.18
C SER A 94 -7.44 19.45 -3.07
N SER A 95 -7.60 20.67 -3.55
CA SER A 95 -6.54 21.35 -4.30
C SER A 95 -5.24 21.51 -3.50
N GLU A 96 -5.31 21.65 -2.16
CA GLU A 96 -4.09 21.68 -1.34
C GLU A 96 -3.41 20.32 -1.26
N MET A 97 -4.19 19.24 -1.17
CA MET A 97 -3.65 17.87 -1.16
C MET A 97 -2.97 17.53 -2.48
N GLU A 98 -3.59 17.87 -3.62
CA GLU A 98 -3.01 17.66 -4.95
C GLU A 98 -1.71 18.46 -5.13
N ALA A 99 -1.69 19.72 -4.71
CA ALA A 99 -0.49 20.55 -4.80
C ALA A 99 0.67 19.98 -3.95
N LEU A 100 0.37 19.50 -2.75
CA LEU A 100 1.37 18.90 -1.87
C LEU A 100 1.88 17.57 -2.42
N GLU A 101 1.00 16.69 -2.89
CA GLU A 101 1.38 15.42 -3.52
C GLU A 101 2.27 15.67 -4.74
N SER A 102 1.89 16.60 -5.62
CA SER A 102 2.66 16.93 -6.81
C SER A 102 4.04 17.46 -6.47
N ALA A 103 4.16 18.30 -5.44
CA ALA A 103 5.45 18.81 -4.98
C ALA A 103 6.34 17.70 -4.40
N LEU A 104 5.78 16.81 -3.57
CA LEU A 104 6.51 15.68 -3.00
C LEU A 104 6.97 14.71 -4.09
N ARG A 105 6.08 14.34 -5.00
CA ARG A 105 6.37 13.43 -6.12
C ARG A 105 7.39 14.03 -7.08
N GLY A 106 7.31 15.33 -7.36
CA GLY A 106 8.32 16.04 -8.17
C GLY A 106 9.72 16.02 -7.57
N ILE A 107 9.85 15.90 -6.25
CA ILE A 107 11.14 15.81 -5.55
C ILE A 107 11.62 14.36 -5.46
N LEU A 108 10.77 13.45 -4.98
CA LEU A 108 11.13 12.06 -4.71
C LEU A 108 11.21 11.22 -5.99
N PHE A 109 10.33 11.49 -6.95
CA PHE A 109 10.13 10.67 -8.14
C PHE A 109 9.99 11.50 -9.43
N PRO A 110 10.95 12.40 -9.75
CA PRO A 110 10.81 13.37 -10.85
C PRO A 110 10.66 12.78 -12.26
N ARG A 111 10.84 11.47 -12.43
CA ARG A 111 10.82 10.77 -13.73
C ARG A 111 9.60 9.88 -13.93
N ILE A 112 8.75 9.70 -12.90
CA ILE A 112 7.54 8.89 -13.01
C ILE A 112 6.46 9.75 -13.67
N VAL A 113 5.93 9.27 -14.79
CA VAL A 113 4.79 9.92 -15.47
C VAL A 113 3.51 9.58 -14.70
N THR A 114 2.59 10.54 -14.56
CA THR A 114 1.32 10.30 -13.83
C THR A 114 0.23 9.70 -14.72
N VAL A 115 0.43 9.69 -16.03
CA VAL A 115 -0.53 9.13 -16.99
C VAL A 115 -0.28 7.63 -17.14
N PRO A 116 -1.31 6.78 -16.97
CA PRO A 116 -1.17 5.34 -17.12
C PRO A 116 -0.80 4.96 -18.57
N PRO A 117 0.23 4.13 -18.79
CA PRO A 117 0.53 3.57 -20.11
C PRO A 117 -0.61 2.69 -20.61
N THR A 118 -0.80 2.65 -21.94
CA THR A 118 -1.79 1.77 -22.59
C THR A 118 -1.27 0.35 -22.82
N ASN A 119 0.05 0.17 -22.91
CA ASN A 119 0.69 -1.13 -22.99
C ASN A 119 0.61 -1.84 -21.62
N ILE A 120 0.22 -3.11 -21.59
CA ILE A 120 0.00 -3.88 -20.35
C ILE A 120 1.28 -4.03 -19.51
N GLU A 121 2.42 -4.33 -20.14
CA GLU A 121 3.69 -4.53 -19.42
C GLU A 121 4.22 -3.20 -18.86
N GLU A 122 4.08 -2.11 -19.62
CA GLU A 122 4.44 -0.77 -19.15
C GLU A 122 3.49 -0.29 -18.06
N ASN A 123 2.18 -0.57 -18.17
CA ASN A 123 1.18 -0.26 -17.16
C ASN A 123 1.48 -1.00 -15.84
N SER A 124 1.89 -2.26 -15.93
CA SER A 124 2.29 -3.05 -14.77
C SER A 124 3.44 -2.39 -14.01
N LYS A 125 4.52 -2.02 -14.72
CA LYS A 125 5.67 -1.31 -14.10
C LYS A 125 5.27 0.05 -13.53
N TRP A 126 4.50 0.82 -14.29
CA TRP A 126 3.98 2.13 -13.87
C TRP A 126 3.13 2.02 -12.60
N ARG A 127 2.28 0.99 -12.49
CA ARG A 127 1.41 0.78 -11.33
C ARG A 127 2.20 0.56 -10.05
N ASN A 128 3.22 -0.31 -10.08
CA ASN A 128 4.08 -0.53 -8.91
C ASN A 128 4.78 0.78 -8.51
N GLN A 129 5.32 1.52 -9.49
CA GLN A 129 5.91 2.83 -9.30
C GLN A 129 4.97 3.90 -8.72
N MET A 130 3.66 3.76 -8.92
CA MET A 130 2.66 4.65 -8.33
C MET A 130 2.25 4.24 -6.92
N CYS A 131 2.49 2.99 -6.53
CA CYS A 131 2.20 2.44 -5.21
C CYS A 131 3.38 2.58 -4.22
N ASP A 132 4.63 2.58 -4.75
CA ASP A 132 5.88 2.87 -4.04
C ASP A 132 6.05 4.36 -3.70
#